data_AF-A0A923ANN6-F1
#
_entry.id   AF-A0A923ANN6-F1
#
_cell.length_a   1.000
_cell.length_b   1.000
_cell.length_c   1.000
_cell.angle_alpha   90.00
_cell.angle_beta   90.00
_cell.angle_gamma   90.00
#
_symmetry.space_group_name_H-M   'P 1'
#
loop_
_entity.id
_entity.type
_entity.pdbx_description
1 polymer ?
#
loop_
_entity_poly.entity_id
_entity_poly.type
_entity_poly.pdbx_seq_one_letter_code
_entity_poly.pdbx_strand_id
1 'polypeptide(L)'
;MSQRQDLRQITTLAQLVLDHRLTGLRLAAAELARSKAQLRAINASTAPVDLAPIAAGVVEVSYQRWADIRRAELNATIARQTAAWIDARTEAGTAFGRVQALHAIATGMEGKRQLS
;
A
#
# COMPACT_ATOMS: atom_id res chain seq x y z
N MET A 1 10.10 -38.95 2.94
CA MET A 1 8.97 -38.14 3.42
C MET A 1 7.78 -38.39 2.52
N SER A 2 6.54 -38.25 3.00
CA SER A 2 5.36 -38.49 2.16
C SER A 2 4.96 -37.23 1.41
N GLN A 3 4.54 -37.36 0.15
CA GLN A 3 4.11 -36.26 -0.72
C GLN A 3 3.06 -35.32 -0.06
N ARG A 4 2.25 -35.84 0.86
CA ARG A 4 1.30 -35.05 1.67
C ARG A 4 1.99 -34.13 2.67
N GLN A 5 3.04 -34.61 3.33
CA GLN A 5 3.78 -33.84 4.31
C GLN A 5 4.52 -32.70 3.64
N ASP A 6 5.10 -32.95 2.46
CA ASP A 6 5.76 -31.93 1.65
C ASP A 6 4.76 -30.87 1.17
N LEU A 7 3.58 -31.27 0.69
CA LEU A 7 2.53 -30.33 0.26
C LEU A 7 2.02 -29.47 1.43
N ARG A 8 1.82 -30.07 2.61
CA ARG A 8 1.45 -29.32 3.82
C ARG A 8 2.52 -28.29 4.19
N GLN A 9 3.79 -28.68 4.18
CA GLN A 9 4.89 -27.78 4.51
C GLN A 9 4.98 -26.61 3.52
N ILE A 10 4.90 -26.89 2.21
CA ILE A 10 4.91 -25.85 1.18
C ILE A 10 3.71 -24.91 1.32
N THR A 11 2.53 -25.45 1.67
CA THR A 11 1.32 -24.64 1.92
C THR A 11 1.52 -23.71 3.11
N THR A 12 2.07 -24.20 4.22
CA THR A 12 2.38 -23.37 5.39
C THR A 12 3.38 -22.26 5.05
N LEU A 13 4.44 -22.57 4.30
CA LEU A 13 5.42 -21.56 3.86
C LEU A 13 4.78 -20.52 2.93
N ALA A 14 3.95 -20.95 1.98
CA ALA A 14 3.25 -20.04 1.08
C ALA A 14 2.29 -19.11 1.84
N GLN A 15 1.61 -19.60 2.89
CA GLN A 15 0.77 -18.78 3.76
C GLN A 15 1.59 -17.70 4.48
N LEU A 16 2.74 -18.06 5.05
CA LEU A 16 3.63 -17.09 5.70
C LEU A 16 4.12 -16.01 4.72
N VAL A 17 4.45 -16.39 3.49
CA VAL A 17 4.83 -15.44 2.44
C VAL A 17 3.65 -14.50 2.10
N LEU A 18 2.44 -15.04 1.98
CA LEU A 18 1.24 -14.24 1.74
C LEU A 18 1.02 -13.22 2.87
N ASP A 19 1.09 -13.64 4.13
CA ASP A 19 0.89 -12.77 5.28
C ASP A 19 1.94 -11.64 5.32
N HIS A 20 3.19 -11.96 4.99
CA HIS A 20 4.25 -10.97 4.85
C HIS A 20 3.96 -9.96 3.74
N ARG A 21 3.56 -10.41 2.53
CA ARG A 21 3.22 -9.51 1.42
C ARG A 21 2.00 -8.65 1.72
N LEU A 22 0.98 -9.18 2.39
CA LEU A 22 -0.17 -8.41 2.83
C LEU A 22 0.21 -7.33 3.85
N THR A 23 1.15 -7.62 4.74
CA THR A 23 1.69 -6.63 5.67
C THR A 23 2.42 -5.51 4.91
N GLY A 24 3.28 -5.86 3.96
CA GLY A 24 3.95 -4.88 3.09
C GLY A 24 2.97 -3.99 2.32
N LEU A 25 1.92 -4.58 1.74
CA LEU A 25 0.87 -3.86 1.05
C LEU A 25 0.14 -2.85 1.98
N ARG A 26 -0.19 -3.26 3.21
CA ARG A 26 -0.84 -2.37 4.19
C ARG A 26 0.06 -1.19 4.56
N LEU A 27 1.35 -1.44 4.77
CA LEU A 27 2.32 -0.37 5.06
C LEU A 27 2.43 0.62 3.89
N ALA A 28 2.61 0.12 2.66
CA ALA A 28 2.65 0.97 1.48
C ALA A 28 1.37 1.81 1.30
N ALA A 29 0.20 1.21 1.53
CA ALA A 29 -1.08 1.91 1.47
C ALA A 29 -1.20 3.00 2.55
N ALA A 30 -0.74 2.72 3.78
CA ALA A 30 -0.76 3.68 4.88
C ALA A 30 0.15 4.88 4.60
N GLU A 31 1.36 4.66 4.09
CA GLU A 31 2.28 5.73 3.69
C GLU A 31 1.67 6.63 2.61
N LEU A 32 1.12 6.03 1.56
CA LEU A 32 0.47 6.76 0.48
C LEU A 32 -0.73 7.59 0.99
N ALA A 33 -1.53 7.03 1.90
CA ALA A 33 -2.66 7.73 2.50
C ALA A 33 -2.20 8.93 3.32
N ARG A 34 -1.12 8.79 4.12
CA ARG A 34 -0.55 9.90 4.90
C ARG A 34 -0.09 11.05 4.03
N SER A 35 0.68 10.78 2.97
CA SER A 35 1.15 11.83 2.05
C SER A 35 -0.01 12.54 1.36
N LYS A 36 -1.03 11.78 0.92
CA LYS A 36 -2.25 12.37 0.34
C LYS A 36 -3.00 13.25 1.34
N ALA A 37 -3.08 12.85 2.61
CA ALA A 37 -3.70 13.66 3.65
C ALA A 37 -2.93 14.97 3.90
N GLN A 38 -1.60 14.92 3.92
CA GLN A 38 -0.76 16.12 4.03
C GLN A 38 -0.97 17.09 2.86
N LEU A 39 -1.05 16.57 1.63
CA LEU A 39 -1.32 17.38 0.44
C LEU A 39 -2.70 18.06 0.53
N ARG A 40 -3.73 17.34 0.97
CA ARG A 40 -5.07 17.91 1.18
C ARG A 40 -5.05 19.02 2.24
N ALA A 41 -4.31 18.84 3.32
CA ALA A 41 -4.20 19.84 4.38
C ALA A 41 -3.57 21.15 3.86
N ILE A 42 -2.51 21.07 3.05
CA ILE A 42 -1.89 22.25 2.43
C ILE A 42 -2.86 22.95 1.48
N ASN A 43 -3.63 22.19 0.72
CA ASN A 43 -4.61 22.73 -0.23
C ASN A 43 -5.83 23.37 0.46
N ALA A 44 -6.16 22.95 1.68
CA ALA A 44 -7.30 23.45 2.43
C ALA A 44 -6.95 24.66 3.33
N SER A 45 -5.68 25.05 3.41
CA SER A 45 -5.26 26.16 4.27
C SER A 45 -5.91 27.47 3.84
N THR A 46 -6.49 28.17 4.81
CA THR A 46 -7.17 29.46 4.63
C THR A 46 -6.26 30.62 5.00
N ALA A 47 -6.53 31.80 4.44
CA ALA A 47 -5.80 33.01 4.79
C ALA A 47 -6.07 33.43 6.25
N PRO A 48 -5.10 34.04 6.95
CA PRO A 48 -5.31 34.55 8.31
C PRO A 48 -6.35 35.69 8.32
N VAL A 49 -7.33 35.60 9.22
CA VAL A 49 -8.48 36.52 9.26
C VAL A 49 -8.18 37.84 9.99
N ASP A 50 -7.16 37.88 10.86
CA ASP A 50 -6.91 39.01 11.78
C ASP A 50 -5.64 39.83 11.49
N LEU A 51 -5.25 39.96 10.22
CA LEU A 51 -4.07 40.74 9.82
C LEU A 51 -4.46 42.05 9.14
N ALA A 52 -3.70 43.11 9.39
CA ALA A 52 -3.78 44.34 8.61
C ALA A 52 -3.53 44.04 7.11
N PRO A 53 -4.18 44.72 6.15
CA PRO A 53 -4.21 44.30 4.75
C PRO A 53 -2.83 44.07 4.10
N ILE A 54 -1.86 44.95 4.38
CA ILE A 54 -0.48 44.80 3.87
C ILE A 54 0.19 43.57 4.47
N ALA A 55 0.02 43.33 5.78
CA ALA A 55 0.57 42.17 6.45
C ALA A 55 -0.09 40.87 5.96
N ALA A 56 -1.41 40.88 5.73
CA ALA A 56 -2.15 39.76 5.16
C ALA A 56 -1.58 39.37 3.77
N GLY A 57 -1.37 40.36 2.89
CA GLY A 57 -0.79 40.13 1.56
C GLY A 57 0.62 39.56 1.58
N VAL A 58 1.50 40.05 2.47
CA VAL A 58 2.87 39.51 2.61
C VAL A 58 2.86 38.05 3.08
N VAL A 59 1.98 37.73 4.04
CA VAL A 59 1.82 36.36 4.57
C VAL A 59 1.26 35.45 3.48
N GLU A 60 0.27 35.90 2.72
CA GLU A 60 -0.30 35.14 1.61
C GLU A 60 0.74 34.78 0.55
N VAL A 61 1.51 35.76 0.07
CA VAL A 61 2.57 35.51 -0.94
C VAL A 61 3.63 34.54 -0.41
N SER A 62 4.06 34.73 0.84
CA SER A 62 5.05 33.85 1.48
C SER A 62 4.51 32.43 1.64
N TYR A 63 3.25 32.29 2.05
CA TYR A 63 2.58 31.00 2.16
C TYR A 63 2.44 30.32 0.80
N GLN A 64 2.01 31.02 -0.25
CA GLN A 64 1.86 30.44 -1.58
C GLN A 64 3.17 29.88 -2.11
N ARG A 65 4.27 30.63 -1.98
CA ARG A 65 5.60 30.17 -2.40
C ARG A 65 6.04 28.91 -1.65
N TRP A 66 5.83 28.87 -0.33
CA TRP A 66 6.10 27.68 0.48
C TRP A 66 5.23 26.50 0.06
N ALA A 67 3.93 26.73 -0.12
CA ALA A 67 2.95 25.72 -0.47
C ALA A 67 3.23 25.12 -1.85
N ASP A 68 3.65 25.92 -2.83
CA ASP A 68 4.01 25.46 -4.18
C ASP A 68 5.18 24.46 -4.13
N ILE A 69 6.26 24.81 -3.44
CA ILE A 69 7.43 23.93 -3.25
C ILE A 69 6.98 22.65 -2.55
N ARG A 70 6.22 22.78 -1.45
CA ARG A 70 5.80 21.63 -0.66
C ARG A 70 4.85 20.70 -1.41
N ARG A 71 3.95 21.24 -2.22
CA ARG A 71 3.07 20.47 -3.11
C ARG A 71 3.88 19.69 -4.14
N ALA A 72 4.90 20.30 -4.74
CA ALA A 72 5.76 19.62 -5.72
C ALA A 72 6.50 18.43 -5.09
N GLU A 73 7.09 18.62 -3.91
CA GLU A 73 7.76 17.55 -3.15
C GLU A 73 6.81 16.40 -2.79
N LEU A 74 5.62 16.73 -2.29
CA LEU A 74 4.60 15.74 -1.93
C LEU A 74 4.09 15.00 -3.15
N ASN A 75 3.85 15.66 -4.27
CA ASN A 75 3.42 15.02 -5.51
C ASN A 75 4.46 14.00 -6.00
N ALA A 76 5.75 14.36 -5.99
CA ALA A 76 6.82 13.42 -6.34
C ALA A 76 6.88 12.23 -5.39
N THR A 77 6.67 12.46 -4.09
CA THR A 77 6.62 11.41 -3.07
C THR A 77 5.41 10.48 -3.26
N ILE A 78 4.23 11.05 -3.52
CA ILE A 78 2.99 10.31 -3.80
C ILE A 78 3.15 9.46 -5.05
N ALA A 79 3.80 9.97 -6.09
CA ALA A 79 4.07 9.19 -7.31
C ALA A 79 4.90 7.94 -6.99
N ARG A 80 6.02 8.09 -6.27
CA ARG A 80 6.86 6.96 -5.84
C ARG A 80 6.11 5.96 -4.95
N GLN A 81 5.36 6.47 -3.97
CA GLN A 81 4.56 5.63 -3.07
C GLN A 81 3.43 4.90 -3.81
N THR A 82 2.85 5.51 -4.84
CA THR A 82 1.84 4.88 -5.69
C THR A 82 2.43 3.71 -6.47
N ALA A 83 3.63 3.89 -7.05
CA ALA A 83 4.34 2.80 -7.71
C ALA A 83 4.63 1.65 -6.73
N ALA A 84 5.21 1.95 -5.56
CA ALA A 84 5.47 0.93 -4.53
C ALA A 84 4.19 0.21 -4.05
N TRP A 85 3.07 0.92 -3.94
CA TRP A 85 1.78 0.31 -3.60
C TRP A 85 1.26 -0.62 -4.70
N ILE A 86 1.41 -0.25 -5.98
CA ILE A 86 1.05 -1.10 -7.12
C ILE A 86 1.89 -2.39 -7.13
N ASP A 87 3.20 -2.25 -6.92
CA ASP A 87 4.13 -3.39 -6.87
C ASP A 87 3.77 -4.34 -5.71
N ALA A 88 3.61 -3.80 -4.49
CA ALA A 88 3.21 -4.59 -3.33
C ALA A 88 1.85 -5.28 -3.51
N ARG A 89 0.90 -4.62 -4.19
CA ARG A 89 -0.41 -5.21 -4.52
C ARG A 89 -0.25 -6.38 -5.47
N THR A 90 0.61 -6.23 -6.48
CA THR A 90 0.88 -7.28 -7.47
C THR A 90 1.52 -8.49 -6.80
N GLU A 91 2.55 -8.28 -5.97
CA GLU A 91 3.23 -9.35 -5.23
C GLU A 91 2.28 -10.09 -4.28
N ALA A 92 1.44 -9.36 -3.54
CA ALA A 92 0.42 -9.96 -2.67
C ALA A 92 -0.59 -10.78 -3.48
N GLY A 93 -1.00 -10.29 -4.65
CA GLY A 93 -1.87 -11.02 -5.58
C GLY A 93 -1.24 -12.33 -6.08
N THR A 94 0.04 -12.32 -6.45
CA THR A 94 0.76 -13.53 -6.84
C THR A 94 0.89 -14.52 -5.68
N ALA A 95 1.25 -14.05 -4.48
CA ALA A 95 1.35 -14.91 -3.29
C ALA A 95 -0.01 -15.56 -2.96
N PHE A 96 -1.09 -14.78 -3.05
CA PHE A 96 -2.44 -15.28 -2.84
C PHE A 96 -2.81 -16.36 -3.85
N GLY A 97 -2.55 -16.12 -5.14
CA GLY A 97 -2.79 -17.12 -6.20
C GLY A 97 -2.03 -18.43 -5.96
N ARG A 98 -0.79 -18.37 -5.47
CA ARG A 98 0.01 -19.56 -5.12
C ARG A 98 -0.62 -20.37 -3.99
N VAL A 99 -1.07 -19.69 -2.92
CA VAL A 99 -1.78 -20.34 -1.81
C VAL A 99 -3.06 -21.04 -2.30
N GLN A 100 -3.85 -20.36 -3.16
CA GLN A 100 -5.07 -20.94 -3.72
C GLN A 100 -4.79 -22.18 -4.58
N ALA A 101 -3.75 -22.14 -5.42
CA ALA A 101 -3.34 -23.28 -6.23
C ALA A 101 -2.92 -24.49 -5.36
N LEU A 102 -2.17 -24.26 -4.29
CA LEU A 102 -1.74 -25.31 -3.36
C LEU A 102 -2.93 -25.95 -2.63
N HIS A 103 -3.90 -25.15 -2.18
CA HIS A 103 -5.14 -25.66 -1.60
C HIS A 103 -5.95 -26.49 -2.59
N ALA A 104 -6.10 -26.03 -3.84
CA ALA A 104 -6.82 -26.77 -4.87
C ALA A 104 -6.17 -28.14 -5.16
N ILE A 105 -4.84 -28.20 -5.20
CA ILE A 105 -4.10 -29.47 -5.36
C ILE A 105 -4.33 -30.39 -4.16
N ALA A 106 -4.27 -29.86 -2.93
CA ALA A 106 -4.49 -30.65 -1.72
C ALA A 106 -5.88 -31.30 -1.70
N THR A 107 -6.92 -30.53 -1.99
CA THR A 107 -8.31 -31.02 -2.07
C THR A 107 -8.49 -32.04 -3.20
N GLY A 108 -7.88 -31.81 -4.37
CA GLY A 108 -7.95 -32.73 -5.50
C GLY A 108 -7.28 -34.09 -5.22
N MET A 109 -6.21 -34.12 -4.44
CA MET A 109 -5.57 -35.38 -4.01
C MET A 109 -6.41 -36.16 -3.00
N GLU A 110 -7.21 -35.49 -2.18
CA GLU A 110 -8.12 -36.14 -1.24
C GLU A 110 -9.29 -36.81 -1.96
N GLY A 111 -9.88 -36.12 -2.96
CA GLY A 111 -10.97 -36.66 -3.78
C GLY A 111 -10.56 -37.89 -4.60
N LYS A 112 -9.37 -37.89 -5.22
CA LYS A 112 -8.86 -39.07 -5.99
C LYS A 112 -8.65 -40.32 -5.13
N ARG A 113 -8.47 -40.16 -3.81
CA ARG A 113 -8.22 -41.26 -2.88
C ARG A 113 -9.49 -41.90 -2.31
N GLN A 114 -10.63 -41.22 -2.35
CA GLN A 114 -11.92 -41.80 -1.94
C GLN A 114 -12.54 -42.69 -3.04
N LEU A 115 -12.02 -42.60 -4.26
CA LEU A 115 -12.50 -43.30 -5.45
C LEU A 115 -11.61 -44.48 -5.88
N SER A 116 -10.53 -44.76 -5.13
CA SER A 116 -9.56 -45.81 -5.40
C SER A 116 -9.37 -46.70 -4.17
#